data_AF-A0A7K4GZ64-F1
#
_entry.id   AF-A0A7K4GZ64-F1
#
_cell.length_a   1.000
_cell.length_b   1.000
_cell.length_c   1.000
_cell.angle_alpha   90.00
_cell.angle_beta   90.00
_cell.angle_gamma   90.00
#
_symmetry.space_group_name_H-M   'P 1'
#
loop_
_entity.id
_entity.type
_entity.pdbx_description
1 polymer ?
#
loop_
_entity_poly.entity_id
_entity_poly.type
_entity_poly.pdbx_seq_one_letter_code
_entity_poly.pdbx_strand_id
1 'polypeptide(L)'
;MTEVSETEFLNKLLEVVYKLSTIVKTQSPRFKRKWDEYLKPFDDKPHLVRQIPLDKNKFLKDIDYRINILKNVEQATTDGFYSTKTLLKTLYGSYFDSELFKKDFSEEDQQVLKYFIAKEILGNLIQYNKLDHESVPLKYNIIGRNYTLIKLQGLTDSEILDSLKKLNFNDIEIADVNNLMKEIEADGIVIIEKKGKNNFYYLNKELKLTKEGKNLYCQVLQPLVDWPTLFFRSFYNIRELNVTIDKRVQFHNFLQEVLQKTATQGFSPTNYVFKNLVKYYEKIKEETN
;
A
#
# COMPACT_ATOMS: atom_id res chain seq x y z
N MET A 1 21.44 -12.87 14.28
CA MET A 1 20.58 -11.90 14.99
C MET A 1 21.23 -11.61 16.33
N THR A 2 21.32 -10.35 16.72
CA THR A 2 21.94 -9.95 18.00
C THR A 2 20.94 -10.22 19.13
N GLU A 3 21.39 -10.89 20.19
CA GLU A 3 20.62 -11.06 21.42
C GLU A 3 20.55 -9.72 22.14
N VAL A 4 19.36 -9.33 22.59
CA VAL A 4 19.14 -8.04 23.27
C VAL A 4 18.43 -8.26 24.60
N SER A 5 18.87 -7.49 25.60
CA SER A 5 18.19 -7.35 26.89
C SER A 5 16.85 -6.63 26.74
N GLU A 6 16.04 -6.66 27.80
CA GLU A 6 14.76 -5.93 27.84
C GLU A 6 14.94 -4.42 27.60
N THR A 7 15.93 -3.81 28.26
CA THR A 7 16.24 -2.38 28.10
C THR A 7 16.65 -2.05 26.66
N GLU A 8 17.48 -2.88 26.04
CA GLU A 8 17.89 -2.69 24.65
C GLU A 8 16.72 -2.86 23.69
N PHE A 9 15.86 -3.85 23.93
CA PHE A 9 14.62 -4.02 23.16
C PHE A 9 13.71 -2.80 23.28
N LEU A 10 13.48 -2.30 24.50
CA LEU A 10 12.64 -1.13 24.74
C LEU A 10 13.17 0.12 24.03
N ASN A 11 14.50 0.32 24.02
CA ASN A 11 15.14 1.41 23.29
C ASN A 11 14.96 1.26 21.77
N LYS A 12 15.13 0.05 21.22
CA LYS A 12 14.85 -0.22 19.79
C LYS A 12 13.39 0.03 19.44
N LEU A 13 12.48 -0.37 20.32
CA LEU A 13 11.05 -0.09 20.15
C LEU A 13 10.78 1.42 20.11
N LEU A 14 11.38 2.18 21.02
CA LEU A 14 11.28 3.64 21.02
C LEU A 14 11.81 4.24 19.70
N GLU A 15 12.96 3.79 19.21
CA GLU A 15 13.54 4.26 17.93
C GLU A 15 12.60 4.01 16.75
N VAL A 16 11.99 2.83 16.69
CA VAL A 16 11.03 2.49 15.64
C VAL A 16 9.77 3.36 15.76
N VAL A 17 9.19 3.49 16.96
CA VAL A 17 8.01 4.34 17.16
C VAL A 17 8.31 5.80 16.84
N TYR A 18 9.51 6.30 17.17
CA TYR A 18 9.95 7.65 16.81
C TYR A 18 10.08 7.84 15.29
N LYS A 19 10.66 6.86 14.57
CA LYS A 19 10.70 6.85 13.10
C LYS A 19 9.28 6.94 12.52
N LEU A 20 8.37 6.08 12.99
CA LEU A 20 6.99 6.04 12.50
C LEU A 20 6.24 7.35 12.78
N SER A 21 6.40 7.92 13.98
CA SER A 21 5.86 9.24 14.31
C SER A 21 6.38 10.32 13.35
N THR A 22 7.68 10.32 13.05
CA THR A 22 8.29 11.30 12.14
C THR A 22 7.76 11.18 10.71
N ILE A 23 7.58 9.94 10.22
CA ILE A 23 6.97 9.67 8.91
C ILE A 23 5.57 10.27 8.84
N VAL A 24 4.71 9.95 9.80
CA VAL A 24 3.33 10.43 9.86
C VAL A 24 3.24 11.95 9.99
N LYS A 25 4.10 12.55 10.83
CA LYS A 25 4.19 14.01 11.00
C LYS A 25 4.52 14.73 9.70
N THR A 26 5.26 14.07 8.81
CA THR A 26 5.70 14.65 7.54
C THR A 26 4.76 14.30 6.38
N GLN A 27 4.36 13.05 6.28
CA GLN A 27 3.65 12.51 5.12
C GLN A 27 2.14 12.78 5.17
N SER A 28 1.50 12.74 6.35
CA SER A 28 0.06 13.01 6.43
C SER A 28 -0.31 14.44 6.02
N PRO A 29 0.39 15.50 6.50
CA PRO A 29 0.08 16.86 6.07
C PRO A 29 0.36 17.10 4.59
N ARG A 30 1.41 16.47 4.03
CA ARG A 30 1.73 16.57 2.60
C ARG A 30 0.64 15.95 1.73
N PHE A 31 0.16 14.77 2.11
CA PHE A 31 -0.96 14.10 1.44
C PHE A 31 -2.21 14.95 1.52
N LYS A 32 -2.60 15.39 2.73
CA LYS A 32 -3.79 16.22 2.93
C LYS A 32 -3.73 17.51 2.11
N ARG A 33 -2.60 18.22 2.12
CA ARG A 33 -2.45 19.46 1.34
C ARG A 33 -2.68 19.21 -0.15
N LYS A 34 -2.05 18.17 -0.71
CA LYS A 34 -2.22 17.83 -2.13
C LYS A 34 -3.63 17.33 -2.45
N TRP A 35 -4.27 16.65 -1.51
CA TRP A 35 -5.67 16.28 -1.61
C TRP A 35 -6.57 17.51 -1.64
N ASP A 36 -6.39 18.42 -0.69
CA ASP A 36 -7.16 19.66 -0.57
C ASP A 36 -7.05 20.52 -1.85
N GLU A 37 -5.86 20.55 -2.46
CA GLU A 37 -5.57 21.28 -3.69
C GLU A 37 -6.33 20.72 -4.91
N TYR A 38 -6.54 19.39 -5.00
CA TYR A 38 -6.96 18.77 -6.26
C TYR A 38 -8.11 17.77 -6.17
N LEU A 39 -8.17 16.94 -5.12
CA LEU A 39 -9.17 15.88 -4.99
C LEU A 39 -10.35 16.23 -4.06
N LYS A 40 -10.24 17.32 -3.28
CA LYS A 40 -11.32 17.79 -2.40
C LYS A 40 -12.70 17.94 -3.06
N PRO A 41 -12.83 18.37 -4.33
CA PRO A 41 -14.14 18.44 -4.97
C PRO A 41 -14.85 17.09 -5.14
N PHE A 42 -14.10 15.98 -5.11
CA PHE A 42 -14.65 14.62 -5.29
C PHE A 42 -14.86 13.90 -3.96
N ASP A 43 -14.05 14.23 -2.96
CA ASP A 43 -14.19 13.70 -1.61
C ASP A 43 -13.59 14.72 -0.62
N ASP A 44 -14.45 15.32 0.19
CA ASP A 44 -14.11 16.39 1.12
C ASP A 44 -13.45 15.89 2.42
N LYS A 45 -13.53 14.57 2.67
CA LYS A 45 -13.12 13.92 3.93
C LYS A 45 -12.31 12.65 3.63
N PRO A 46 -11.11 12.79 3.04
CA PRO A 46 -10.24 11.65 2.84
C PRO A 46 -9.90 10.97 4.16
N HIS A 47 -9.64 9.66 4.11
CA HIS A 47 -9.02 8.99 5.24
C HIS A 47 -7.59 9.50 5.40
N LEU A 48 -7.24 9.95 6.60
CA LEU A 48 -5.91 10.50 6.91
C LEU A 48 -5.24 9.68 8.00
N VAL A 49 -3.91 9.56 7.92
CA VAL A 49 -3.12 8.91 8.95
C VAL A 49 -3.01 9.80 10.18
N ARG A 50 -3.56 9.34 11.31
CA ARG A 50 -3.52 10.04 12.60
C ARG A 50 -2.09 10.26 13.07
N GLN A 51 -1.85 11.36 13.78
CA GLN A 51 -0.56 11.67 14.37
C GLN A 51 -0.22 10.73 15.55
N ILE A 52 1.07 10.43 15.71
CA ILE A 52 1.60 9.66 16.84
C ILE A 52 2.35 10.65 17.77
N PRO A 53 1.73 11.13 18.87
CA PRO A 53 2.29 12.15 19.75
C PRO A 53 3.26 11.52 20.76
N LEU A 54 4.45 11.15 20.29
CA LEU A 54 5.46 10.47 21.10
C LEU A 54 6.25 11.45 22.00
N ASP A 55 6.21 11.19 23.30
CA ASP A 55 7.14 11.67 24.33
C ASP A 55 8.08 10.51 24.68
N LYS A 56 9.36 10.67 24.34
CA LYS A 56 10.37 9.62 24.51
C LYS A 56 10.56 9.22 25.97
N ASN A 57 10.53 10.20 26.89
CA ASN A 57 10.79 9.95 28.30
C ASN A 57 9.61 9.21 28.94
N LYS A 58 8.38 9.63 28.64
CA LYS A 58 7.19 8.91 29.11
C LYS A 58 7.10 7.51 28.54
N PHE A 59 7.44 7.32 27.25
CA PHE A 59 7.43 5.99 26.63
C PHE A 59 8.33 4.97 27.35
N LEU A 60 9.49 5.42 27.82
CA LEU A 60 10.42 4.55 28.56
C LEU A 60 9.98 4.30 30.01
N LYS A 61 9.41 5.31 30.68
CA LYS A 61 9.14 5.24 32.14
C LYS A 61 7.73 4.81 32.52
N ASP A 62 6.76 5.02 31.66
CA ASP A 62 5.34 4.84 31.95
C ASP A 62 4.75 3.79 30.99
N ILE A 63 4.39 2.63 31.55
CA ILE A 63 3.85 1.50 30.79
C ILE A 63 2.47 1.80 30.20
N ASP A 64 1.64 2.59 30.89
CA ASP A 64 0.32 2.99 30.39
C ASP A 64 0.45 3.92 29.19
N TYR A 65 1.34 4.90 29.30
CA TYR A 65 1.67 5.77 28.18
C TYR A 65 2.24 4.96 27.00
N ARG A 66 3.13 4.00 27.26
CA ARG A 66 3.69 3.12 26.23
C ARG A 66 2.62 2.32 25.50
N ILE A 67 1.71 1.67 26.23
CA ILE A 67 0.58 0.92 25.68
C ILE A 67 -0.28 1.82 24.79
N ASN A 68 -0.61 3.03 25.26
CA ASN A 68 -1.41 3.99 24.49
C ASN A 68 -0.72 4.41 23.18
N ILE A 69 0.58 4.67 23.22
CA ILE A 69 1.35 5.00 22.00
C ILE A 69 1.38 3.82 21.04
N LEU A 70 1.56 2.59 21.51
CA LEU A 70 1.55 1.39 20.66
C LEU A 70 0.17 1.16 20.01
N LYS A 71 -0.93 1.37 20.75
CA LYS A 71 -2.30 1.38 20.21
C LYS A 71 -2.46 2.46 19.12
N ASN A 72 -1.88 3.63 19.33
CA ASN A 72 -1.94 4.71 18.34
C ASN A 72 -1.14 4.37 17.08
N VAL A 73 0.00 3.67 17.21
CA VAL A 73 0.78 3.16 16.06
C VAL A 73 0.00 2.08 15.29
N GLU A 74 -0.65 1.15 15.97
CA GLU A 74 -1.54 0.15 15.36
C GLU A 74 -2.66 0.83 14.55
N GLN A 75 -3.29 1.84 15.14
CA GLN A 75 -4.36 2.58 14.47
C GLN A 75 -3.83 3.39 13.27
N ALA A 76 -2.67 4.04 13.40
CA ALA A 76 -2.02 4.73 12.28
C ALA A 76 -1.63 3.77 11.13
N THR A 77 -1.23 2.53 11.47
CA THR A 77 -1.00 1.44 10.51
C THR A 77 -2.26 1.14 9.71
N THR A 78 -3.41 1.09 10.39
CA THR A 78 -4.72 0.91 9.74
C THR A 78 -5.09 2.12 8.89
N ASP A 79 -4.88 3.34 9.39
CA ASP A 79 -5.19 4.55 8.63
C ASP A 79 -4.39 4.64 7.32
N GLY A 80 -3.11 4.27 7.32
CA GLY A 80 -2.29 4.31 6.10
C GLY A 80 -2.80 3.40 4.98
N PHE A 81 -3.36 2.24 5.35
CA PHE A 81 -4.03 1.35 4.42
C PHE A 81 -5.30 2.02 3.84
N TYR A 82 -6.15 2.57 4.72
CA TYR A 82 -7.39 3.22 4.29
C TYR A 82 -7.17 4.53 3.53
N SER A 83 -6.10 5.29 3.79
CA SER A 83 -5.73 6.46 2.99
C SER A 83 -5.42 6.07 1.53
N THR A 84 -4.74 4.94 1.32
CA THR A 84 -4.49 4.40 -0.04
C THR A 84 -5.81 3.96 -0.69
N LYS A 85 -6.68 3.30 0.08
CA LYS A 85 -8.00 2.87 -0.38
C LYS A 85 -8.88 4.04 -0.81
N THR A 86 -8.95 5.07 0.01
CA THR A 86 -9.69 6.30 -0.29
C THR A 86 -9.15 6.96 -1.54
N LEU A 87 -7.82 7.09 -1.70
CA LEU A 87 -7.24 7.62 -2.93
C LEU A 87 -7.66 6.85 -4.17
N LEU A 88 -7.54 5.52 -4.17
CA LEU A 88 -7.94 4.70 -5.32
C LEU A 88 -9.43 4.82 -5.62
N LYS A 89 -10.28 4.78 -4.59
CA LYS A 89 -11.73 4.95 -4.75
C LYS A 89 -12.09 6.32 -5.32
N THR A 90 -11.46 7.39 -4.87
CA THR A 90 -11.72 8.74 -5.38
C THR A 90 -11.24 8.88 -6.83
N LEU A 91 -10.08 8.31 -7.16
CA LEU A 91 -9.55 8.34 -8.52
C LEU A 91 -10.45 7.59 -9.51
N TYR A 92 -10.76 6.32 -9.23
CA TYR A 92 -11.51 5.45 -10.14
C TYR A 92 -13.03 5.56 -10.03
N GLY A 93 -13.55 6.02 -8.90
CA GLY A 93 -14.99 6.15 -8.67
C GLY A 93 -15.56 7.53 -8.94
N SER A 94 -14.73 8.55 -9.15
CA SER A 94 -15.22 9.93 -9.36
C SER A 94 -14.34 10.78 -10.26
N TYR A 95 -13.03 10.85 -9.98
CA TYR A 95 -12.16 11.78 -10.69
C TYR A 95 -11.99 11.44 -12.19
N PHE A 96 -11.75 10.18 -12.53
CA PHE A 96 -11.50 9.77 -13.92
C PHE A 96 -12.70 9.89 -14.87
N ASP A 97 -13.89 10.13 -14.33
CA ASP A 97 -15.11 10.37 -15.12
C ASP A 97 -15.57 11.84 -15.02
N SER A 98 -14.80 12.68 -14.32
CA SER A 98 -15.13 14.08 -14.08
C SER A 98 -14.79 15.01 -15.25
N GLU A 99 -15.50 16.15 -15.32
CA GLU A 99 -15.19 17.22 -16.26
C GLU A 99 -13.82 17.87 -15.99
N LEU A 100 -13.34 17.85 -14.75
CA LEU A 100 -11.99 18.31 -14.42
C LEU A 100 -10.94 17.47 -15.15
N PHE A 101 -11.06 16.14 -15.10
CA PHE A 101 -10.14 15.24 -15.77
C PHE A 101 -10.16 15.40 -17.30
N LYS A 102 -11.36 15.55 -17.88
CA LYS A 102 -11.53 15.79 -19.32
C LYS A 102 -10.94 17.11 -19.79
N LYS A 103 -11.01 18.14 -18.93
CA LYS A 103 -10.43 19.46 -19.20
C LYS A 103 -8.90 19.46 -19.08
N ASP A 104 -8.39 18.74 -18.09
CA ASP A 104 -6.98 18.75 -17.74
C ASP A 104 -6.14 17.90 -18.72
N PHE A 105 -6.68 16.79 -19.23
CA PHE A 105 -5.93 15.83 -20.04
C PHE A 105 -6.54 15.59 -21.41
N SER A 106 -5.69 15.37 -22.41
CA SER A 106 -6.12 14.94 -23.77
C SER A 106 -6.82 13.58 -23.71
N GLU A 107 -7.66 13.24 -24.69
CA GLU A 107 -8.33 11.92 -24.72
C GLU A 107 -7.32 10.76 -24.69
N GLU A 108 -6.18 10.91 -25.36
CA GLU A 108 -5.09 9.92 -25.30
C GLU A 108 -4.53 9.78 -23.88
N ASP A 109 -4.18 10.90 -23.23
CA ASP A 109 -3.64 10.88 -21.87
C ASP A 109 -4.67 10.39 -20.85
N GLN A 110 -5.95 10.74 -21.04
CA GLN A 110 -7.03 10.28 -20.18
C GLN A 110 -7.09 8.76 -20.16
N GLN A 111 -7.02 8.14 -21.34
CA GLN A 111 -7.04 6.69 -21.46
C GLN A 111 -5.79 6.06 -20.82
N VAL A 112 -4.60 6.57 -21.13
CA VAL A 112 -3.33 6.05 -20.62
C VAL A 112 -3.21 6.21 -19.09
N LEU A 113 -3.69 7.31 -18.52
CA LEU A 113 -3.56 7.63 -17.10
C LEU A 113 -4.23 6.60 -16.19
N LYS A 114 -5.41 6.11 -16.56
CA LYS A 114 -6.13 5.09 -15.77
C LYS A 114 -5.25 3.84 -15.61
N TYR A 115 -4.65 3.34 -16.70
CA TYR A 115 -3.73 2.19 -16.66
C TYR A 115 -2.40 2.50 -15.97
N PHE A 116 -1.85 3.68 -16.25
CA PHE A 116 -0.58 4.13 -15.68
C PHE A 116 -0.65 4.20 -14.15
N ILE A 117 -1.72 4.77 -13.60
CA ILE A 117 -1.90 4.90 -12.15
C ILE A 117 -2.11 3.54 -11.49
N ALA A 118 -2.87 2.62 -12.10
CA ALA A 118 -2.96 1.25 -11.60
C ALA A 118 -1.60 0.56 -11.55
N LYS A 119 -0.78 0.72 -12.59
CA LYS A 119 0.60 0.23 -12.60
C LYS A 119 1.45 0.84 -11.49
N GLU A 120 1.43 2.16 -11.34
CA GLU A 120 2.29 2.84 -10.36
C GLU A 120 1.89 2.56 -8.90
N ILE A 121 0.62 2.29 -8.62
CA ILE A 121 0.18 1.95 -7.26
C ILE A 121 0.14 0.44 -7.05
N LEU A 122 -0.70 -0.28 -7.80
CA LEU A 122 -0.97 -1.70 -7.56
C LEU A 122 0.20 -2.60 -7.98
N GLY A 123 0.91 -2.23 -9.04
CA GLY A 123 2.11 -2.94 -9.48
C GLY A 123 3.26 -2.83 -8.47
N ASN A 124 3.39 -1.67 -7.82
CA ASN A 124 4.39 -1.42 -6.79
C ASN A 124 3.98 -1.93 -5.40
N LEU A 125 2.67 -2.02 -5.13
CA LEU A 125 2.11 -2.43 -3.84
C LEU A 125 1.32 -3.74 -3.95
N ILE A 126 1.98 -4.79 -4.43
CA ILE A 126 1.37 -6.11 -4.63
C ILE A 126 0.69 -6.62 -3.35
N GLN A 127 1.33 -6.44 -2.19
CA GLN A 127 0.76 -6.86 -0.90
C GLN A 127 -0.52 -6.09 -0.55
N TYR A 128 -0.58 -4.80 -0.88
CA TYR A 128 -1.81 -4.01 -0.73
C TYR A 128 -2.90 -4.57 -1.65
N ASN A 129 -2.58 -4.80 -2.93
CA ASN A 129 -3.56 -5.27 -3.91
C ASN A 129 -4.15 -6.64 -3.54
N LYS A 130 -3.38 -7.52 -2.88
CA LYS A 130 -3.91 -8.78 -2.33
C LYS A 130 -4.97 -8.60 -1.24
N LEU A 131 -4.90 -7.49 -0.50
CA LEU A 131 -5.78 -7.17 0.63
C LEU A 131 -6.99 -6.33 0.19
N ASP A 132 -6.82 -5.46 -0.81
CA ASP A 132 -7.87 -4.61 -1.36
C ASP A 132 -7.75 -4.53 -2.87
N HIS A 133 -8.61 -5.27 -3.55
CA HIS A 133 -8.64 -5.34 -5.01
C HIS A 133 -9.93 -4.75 -5.62
N GLU A 134 -10.93 -4.45 -4.78
CA GLU A 134 -12.24 -3.92 -5.19
C GLU A 134 -12.22 -2.42 -5.49
N SER A 135 -11.24 -1.69 -4.98
CA SER A 135 -11.15 -0.23 -5.14
C SER A 135 -10.76 0.20 -6.56
N VAL A 136 -10.37 -0.74 -7.41
CA VAL A 136 -9.95 -0.50 -8.79
C VAL A 136 -10.60 -1.53 -9.70
N PRO A 137 -11.25 -1.12 -10.81
CA PRO A 137 -11.85 -2.05 -11.76
C PRO A 137 -10.86 -3.11 -12.26
N LEU A 138 -11.35 -4.32 -12.49
CA LEU A 138 -10.52 -5.50 -12.73
C LEU A 138 -9.59 -5.38 -13.94
N LYS A 139 -10.02 -4.70 -15.02
CA LYS A 139 -9.18 -4.46 -16.20
C LYS A 139 -7.90 -3.67 -15.90
N TYR A 140 -7.98 -2.70 -14.99
CA TYR A 140 -6.80 -1.93 -14.58
C TYR A 140 -5.93 -2.73 -13.60
N ASN A 141 -6.55 -3.57 -12.76
CA ASN A 141 -5.85 -4.55 -11.93
C ASN A 141 -4.98 -5.50 -12.75
N ILE A 142 -5.51 -6.02 -13.87
CA ILE A 142 -4.79 -6.90 -14.80
C ILE A 142 -3.50 -6.23 -15.29
N ILE A 143 -3.61 -5.01 -15.83
CA ILE A 143 -2.43 -4.30 -16.34
C ILE A 143 -1.51 -3.89 -15.20
N GLY A 144 -2.03 -3.35 -14.11
CA GLY A 144 -1.20 -2.93 -12.98
C GLY A 144 -0.33 -4.06 -12.44
N ARG A 145 -0.86 -5.28 -12.41
CA ARG A 145 -0.15 -6.48 -11.95
C ARG A 145 0.81 -7.07 -12.98
N ASN A 146 0.42 -7.09 -14.24
CA ASN A 146 1.07 -7.89 -15.27
C ASN A 146 1.88 -7.07 -16.29
N TYR A 147 1.80 -5.74 -16.25
CA TYR A 147 2.40 -4.84 -17.24
C TYR A 147 3.84 -5.20 -17.60
N THR A 148 4.71 -5.42 -16.60
CA THR A 148 6.13 -5.70 -16.85
C THR A 148 6.32 -7.01 -17.62
N LEU A 149 5.56 -8.05 -17.30
CA LEU A 149 5.66 -9.35 -17.98
C LEU A 149 5.06 -9.28 -19.39
N ILE A 150 3.90 -8.64 -19.54
CA ILE A 150 3.29 -8.36 -20.85
C ILE A 150 4.27 -7.60 -21.75
N LYS A 151 4.96 -6.59 -21.21
CA LYS A 151 5.97 -5.81 -21.94
C LYS A 151 7.16 -6.65 -22.39
N LEU A 152 7.66 -7.54 -21.55
CA LEU A 152 8.91 -8.26 -21.80
C LEU A 152 8.74 -9.47 -22.71
N GLN A 153 7.67 -10.24 -22.53
CA GLN A 153 7.50 -11.54 -23.20
C GLN A 153 6.07 -11.83 -23.66
N GLY A 154 5.13 -10.93 -23.38
CA GLY A 154 3.70 -11.21 -23.48
C GLY A 154 3.21 -12.19 -22.41
N LEU A 155 1.90 -12.42 -22.33
CA LEU A 155 1.32 -13.41 -21.43
C LEU A 155 0.11 -14.09 -22.06
N THR A 156 -0.16 -15.33 -21.66
CA THR A 156 -1.35 -16.08 -22.04
C THR A 156 -2.53 -15.84 -21.10
N ASP A 157 -3.73 -16.24 -21.54
CA ASP A 157 -4.96 -16.27 -20.73
C ASP A 157 -4.74 -16.91 -19.35
N SER A 158 -4.12 -18.09 -19.34
CA SER A 158 -3.86 -18.87 -18.14
C SER A 158 -2.89 -18.17 -17.19
N GLU A 159 -1.84 -17.52 -17.73
CA GLU A 159 -0.87 -16.80 -16.90
C GLU A 159 -1.49 -15.54 -16.25
N ILE A 160 -2.34 -14.82 -17.00
CA ILE A 160 -3.10 -13.69 -16.45
C ILE A 160 -4.05 -14.18 -15.35
N LEU A 161 -4.79 -15.26 -15.61
CA LEU A 161 -5.70 -15.88 -14.64
C LEU A 161 -4.98 -16.27 -13.35
N ASP A 162 -3.85 -16.98 -13.46
CA ASP A 162 -3.04 -17.38 -12.31
C ASP A 162 -2.51 -16.18 -11.52
N SER A 163 -2.19 -15.09 -12.21
CA SER A 163 -1.76 -13.83 -11.59
C SER A 163 -2.89 -13.17 -10.79
N LEU A 164 -4.12 -13.21 -11.30
CA LEU A 164 -5.31 -12.67 -10.62
C LEU A 164 -5.72 -13.53 -9.42
N LYS A 165 -5.67 -14.86 -9.53
CA LYS A 165 -5.92 -15.77 -8.40
C LYS A 165 -4.95 -15.53 -7.24
N LYS A 166 -3.70 -15.15 -7.51
CA LYS A 166 -2.73 -14.74 -6.48
C LYS A 166 -3.10 -13.46 -5.72
N LEU A 167 -4.08 -12.69 -6.23
CA LEU A 167 -4.68 -11.51 -5.59
C LEU A 167 -6.00 -11.83 -4.86
N ASN A 168 -6.33 -13.10 -4.71
CA ASN A 168 -7.59 -13.60 -4.14
C ASN A 168 -8.83 -13.36 -5.01
N PHE A 169 -8.67 -13.10 -6.31
CA PHE A 169 -9.77 -13.22 -7.27
C PHE A 169 -9.97 -14.71 -7.61
N ASN A 170 -10.66 -15.43 -6.74
CA ASN A 170 -10.79 -16.88 -6.88
C ASN A 170 -11.91 -17.30 -7.84
N ASP A 171 -12.92 -16.44 -8.01
CA ASP A 171 -14.13 -16.73 -8.80
C ASP A 171 -14.03 -16.29 -10.27
N ILE A 172 -12.87 -15.79 -10.70
CA ILE A 172 -12.65 -15.36 -12.09
C ILE A 172 -12.32 -16.55 -12.99
N GLU A 173 -12.91 -16.59 -14.17
CA GLU A 173 -12.68 -17.61 -15.18
C GLU A 173 -11.90 -17.09 -16.40
N ILE A 174 -11.44 -18.01 -17.26
CA ILE A 174 -10.76 -17.66 -18.52
C ILE A 174 -11.66 -16.79 -19.41
N ALA A 175 -12.98 -17.03 -19.41
CA ALA A 175 -13.92 -16.24 -20.20
C ALA A 175 -13.93 -14.77 -19.76
N ASP A 176 -13.87 -14.50 -18.46
CA ASP A 176 -13.79 -13.14 -17.92
C ASP A 176 -12.48 -12.47 -18.31
N VAL A 177 -11.36 -13.18 -18.20
CA VAL A 177 -10.04 -12.69 -18.65
C VAL A 177 -10.08 -12.31 -20.12
N ASN A 178 -10.62 -13.18 -20.98
CA ASN A 178 -10.74 -12.91 -22.41
C ASN A 178 -11.60 -11.67 -22.71
N ASN A 179 -12.71 -11.49 -22.00
CA ASN A 179 -13.58 -10.32 -22.16
C ASN A 179 -12.87 -9.03 -21.74
N LEU A 180 -12.23 -9.03 -20.56
CA LEU A 180 -11.48 -7.88 -20.07
C LEU A 180 -10.28 -7.54 -20.95
N MET A 181 -9.57 -8.53 -21.48
CA MET A 181 -8.44 -8.29 -22.37
C MET A 181 -8.88 -7.70 -23.71
N LYS A 182 -10.06 -8.06 -24.22
CA LYS A 182 -10.66 -7.38 -25.40
C LYS A 182 -11.01 -5.93 -25.12
N GLU A 183 -11.52 -5.61 -23.92
CA GLU A 183 -11.72 -4.21 -23.53
C GLU A 183 -10.38 -3.45 -23.49
N ILE A 184 -9.34 -4.07 -22.94
CA ILE A 184 -8.00 -3.47 -22.85
C ILE A 184 -7.35 -3.31 -24.24
N GLU A 185 -7.63 -4.21 -25.17
CA GLU A 185 -7.24 -4.09 -26.59
C GLU A 185 -7.99 -2.95 -27.28
N ALA A 186 -9.32 -2.84 -27.08
CA ALA A 186 -10.12 -1.74 -27.61
C ALA A 186 -9.67 -0.37 -27.07
N ASP A 187 -9.18 -0.35 -25.83
CA ASP A 187 -8.55 0.79 -25.18
C ASP A 187 -7.13 1.08 -25.73
N GLY A 188 -6.63 0.28 -26.67
CA GLY A 188 -5.36 0.45 -27.38
C GLY A 188 -4.11 0.12 -26.56
N ILE A 189 -4.25 -0.57 -25.43
CA ILE A 189 -3.15 -0.85 -24.50
C ILE A 189 -2.39 -2.12 -24.87
N VAL A 190 -3.11 -3.15 -25.31
CA VAL A 190 -2.54 -4.47 -25.67
C VAL A 190 -2.93 -4.88 -27.08
N ILE A 191 -2.19 -5.82 -27.65
CA ILE A 191 -2.51 -6.54 -28.88
C ILE A 191 -2.79 -7.99 -28.50
N ILE A 192 -3.84 -8.58 -29.06
CA ILE A 192 -4.16 -9.99 -28.88
C ILE A 192 -3.71 -10.80 -30.11
N GLU A 193 -2.76 -11.72 -29.91
CA GLU A 193 -2.36 -12.70 -30.93
C GLU A 193 -2.87 -14.09 -30.58
N LYS A 194 -3.61 -14.72 -31.51
CA LYS A 194 -4.07 -16.10 -31.32
C LYS A 194 -3.00 -17.08 -31.80
N LYS A 195 -2.51 -17.95 -30.90
CA LYS A 195 -1.53 -19.02 -31.22
C LYS A 195 -2.12 -20.37 -30.81
N GLY A 196 -2.64 -21.09 -31.80
CA GLY A 196 -3.35 -22.35 -31.57
C GLY A 196 -4.64 -22.13 -30.78
N LYS A 197 -4.74 -22.73 -29.59
CA LYS A 197 -5.91 -22.62 -28.71
C LYS A 197 -5.84 -21.45 -27.72
N ASN A 198 -4.70 -20.80 -27.57
CA ASN A 198 -4.47 -19.78 -26.55
C ASN A 198 -4.37 -18.39 -27.19
N ASN A 199 -4.83 -17.37 -26.46
CA ASN A 199 -4.48 -15.99 -26.78
C ASN A 199 -3.16 -15.63 -26.10
N PHE A 200 -2.38 -14.78 -26.75
CA PHE A 200 -1.18 -14.15 -26.23
C PHE A 200 -1.36 -12.64 -26.27
N TYR A 201 -1.07 -12.00 -25.15
CA TYR A 201 -1.25 -10.57 -24.93
C TYR A 201 0.10 -9.88 -24.92
N TYR A 202 0.29 -8.96 -25.85
CA TYR A 202 1.49 -8.14 -25.96
C TYR A 202 1.14 -6.68 -25.72
N LEU A 203 2.11 -5.89 -25.27
CA LEU A 203 1.91 -4.46 -25.09
C LEU A 203 1.85 -3.78 -26.48
N ASN A 204 0.77 -3.06 -26.78
CA ASN A 204 0.64 -2.30 -28.02
C ASN A 204 1.55 -1.07 -28.01
N LYS A 205 1.45 -0.29 -26.93
CA LYS A 205 2.28 0.88 -26.67
C LYS A 205 2.63 0.98 -25.20
N GLU A 206 3.80 1.54 -24.90
CA GLU A 206 4.15 1.83 -23.51
C GLU A 206 3.16 2.82 -22.88
N LEU A 207 2.86 2.64 -21.60
CA LEU A 207 2.04 3.56 -20.81
C LEU A 207 2.84 4.85 -20.56
N LYS A 208 2.95 5.67 -21.60
CA LYS A 208 3.64 6.96 -21.61
C LYS A 208 2.64 8.04 -21.96
N LEU A 209 2.61 9.07 -21.12
CA LEU A 209 1.86 10.29 -21.37
C LEU A 209 2.56 11.13 -22.43
N THR A 210 1.78 11.99 -23.09
CA THR A 210 2.31 13.10 -23.89
C THR A 210 3.19 14.00 -23.01
N LYS A 211 3.98 14.89 -23.62
CA LYS A 211 4.84 15.80 -22.87
C LYS A 211 4.02 16.73 -21.97
N GLU A 212 2.93 17.27 -22.52
CA GLU A 212 1.98 18.15 -21.86
C GLU A 212 1.26 17.39 -20.73
N GLY A 213 0.72 16.20 -21.02
CA GLY A 213 0.07 15.34 -20.04
C GLY A 213 1.00 14.94 -18.90
N LYS A 214 2.27 14.63 -19.19
CA LYS A 214 3.28 14.34 -18.17
C LYS A 214 3.56 15.52 -17.26
N ASN A 215 3.73 16.72 -17.82
CA ASN A 215 3.97 17.93 -17.02
C ASN A 215 2.82 18.19 -16.05
N LEU A 216 1.58 18.07 -16.54
CA LEU A 216 0.40 18.27 -15.69
C LEU A 216 0.27 17.17 -14.63
N TYR A 217 0.44 15.90 -15.03
CA TYR A 217 0.47 14.76 -14.10
C TYR A 217 1.47 15.01 -12.95
N CYS A 218 2.70 15.43 -13.27
CA CYS A 218 3.73 15.73 -12.26
C CYS A 218 3.32 16.82 -11.28
N GLN A 219 2.54 17.81 -11.73
CA GLN A 219 2.10 18.93 -10.89
C GLN A 219 0.94 18.54 -9.96
N VAL A 220 -0.04 17.79 -10.49
CA VAL A 220 -1.33 17.59 -9.82
C VAL A 220 -1.49 16.19 -9.21
N LEU A 221 -1.19 15.13 -9.95
CA LEU A 221 -1.48 13.75 -9.56
C LEU A 221 -0.28 13.01 -8.95
N GLN A 222 0.92 13.24 -9.47
CA GLN A 222 2.11 12.50 -9.04
C GLN A 222 2.34 12.52 -7.52
N PRO A 223 2.20 13.66 -6.80
CA PRO A 223 2.39 13.66 -5.36
C PRO A 223 1.40 12.77 -4.60
N LEU A 224 0.20 12.56 -5.15
CA LEU A 224 -0.82 11.68 -4.60
C LEU A 224 -0.57 10.23 -4.99
N VAL A 225 -0.18 9.97 -6.24
CA VAL A 225 0.08 8.62 -6.78
C VAL A 225 1.35 7.99 -6.21
N ASP A 226 2.40 8.79 -5.99
CA ASP A 226 3.66 8.31 -5.41
C ASP A 226 3.54 8.11 -3.89
N TRP A 227 2.62 8.82 -3.23
CA TRP A 227 2.48 8.81 -1.77
C TRP A 227 2.22 7.41 -1.20
N PRO A 228 1.27 6.59 -1.71
CA PRO A 228 1.07 5.24 -1.24
C PRO A 228 2.36 4.43 -1.21
N THR A 229 3.11 4.42 -2.31
CA THR A 229 4.33 3.62 -2.42
C THR A 229 5.41 4.09 -1.45
N LEU A 230 5.62 5.42 -1.35
CA LEU A 230 6.60 6.00 -0.44
C LEU A 230 6.23 5.76 1.03
N PHE A 231 4.95 5.95 1.38
CA PHE A 231 4.45 5.69 2.71
C PHE A 231 4.57 4.20 3.05
N PHE A 232 4.13 3.30 2.16
CA PHE A 232 4.16 1.86 2.41
C PHE A 232 5.58 1.34 2.63
N ARG A 233 6.52 1.79 1.80
CA ARG A 233 7.92 1.35 1.84
C ARG A 233 8.65 1.82 3.10
N SER A 234 8.22 2.94 3.68
CA SER A 234 8.85 3.52 4.87
C SER A 234 8.14 3.12 6.16
N PHE A 235 6.82 3.32 6.24
CA PHE A 235 6.04 3.14 7.45
C PHE A 235 5.87 1.67 7.87
N TYR A 236 5.68 0.76 6.91
CA TYR A 236 5.53 -0.68 7.22
C TYR A 236 6.85 -1.45 7.23
N ASN A 237 7.98 -0.74 7.19
CA ASN A 237 9.29 -1.36 7.39
C ASN A 237 9.72 -1.18 8.85
N ILE A 238 9.54 -2.23 9.65
CA ILE A 238 9.88 -2.26 11.08
C ILE A 238 10.93 -3.32 11.40
N ARG A 239 11.78 -3.67 10.42
CA ARG A 239 12.79 -4.72 10.53
C ARG A 239 13.83 -4.48 11.62
N GLU A 240 13.96 -3.26 12.12
CA GLU A 240 14.82 -2.93 13.26
C GLU A 240 14.39 -3.65 14.55
N LEU A 241 13.13 -4.12 14.61
CA LEU A 241 12.61 -4.97 15.68
C LEU A 241 12.90 -6.47 15.47
N ASN A 242 13.56 -6.86 14.37
CA ASN A 242 13.92 -8.25 14.10
C ASN A 242 15.17 -8.66 14.89
N VAL A 243 14.98 -8.86 16.19
CA VAL A 243 16.02 -9.18 17.16
C VAL A 243 15.73 -10.50 17.88
N THR A 244 16.76 -11.07 18.48
CA THR A 244 16.60 -12.19 19.41
C THR A 244 16.54 -11.61 20.82
N ILE A 245 15.52 -11.96 21.59
CA ILE A 245 15.37 -11.47 22.97
C ILE A 245 16.08 -12.41 23.94
N ASP A 246 16.73 -11.88 24.99
CA ASP A 246 17.29 -12.70 26.07
C ASP A 246 16.21 -13.60 26.69
N LYS A 247 16.56 -14.85 26.99
CA LYS A 247 15.65 -15.84 27.61
C LYS A 247 15.09 -15.41 28.97
N ARG A 248 15.74 -14.46 29.65
CA ARG A 248 15.33 -13.91 30.95
C ARG A 248 14.21 -12.86 30.85
N VAL A 249 13.92 -12.36 29.64
CA VAL A 249 12.86 -11.36 29.46
C VAL A 249 11.49 -11.97 29.74
N GLN A 250 10.65 -11.25 30.49
CA GLN A 250 9.31 -11.69 30.83
C GLN A 250 8.50 -11.97 29.55
N PHE A 251 7.77 -13.10 29.55
CA PHE A 251 7.05 -13.65 28.39
C PHE A 251 7.90 -13.82 27.13
N HIS A 252 9.19 -14.15 27.28
CA HIS A 252 10.15 -14.36 26.20
C HIS A 252 9.56 -15.05 24.95
N ASN A 253 8.95 -16.23 25.09
CA ASN A 253 8.43 -17.01 23.95
C ASN A 253 7.39 -16.22 23.13
N PHE A 254 6.47 -15.54 23.81
CA PHE A 254 5.43 -14.74 23.15
C PHE A 254 6.05 -13.55 22.42
N LEU A 255 6.92 -12.79 23.09
CA LEU A 255 7.58 -11.65 22.47
C LEU A 255 8.43 -12.08 21.28
N GLN A 256 9.19 -13.17 21.40
CA GLN A 256 10.04 -13.68 20.32
C GLN A 256 9.24 -14.08 19.08
N GLU A 257 8.07 -14.72 19.24
CA GLU A 257 7.16 -15.05 18.14
C GLU A 257 6.64 -13.79 17.44
N VAL A 258 6.26 -12.78 18.21
CA VAL A 258 5.80 -11.49 17.67
C VAL A 258 6.89 -10.84 16.83
N LEU A 259 8.12 -10.78 17.36
CA LEU A 259 9.23 -10.10 16.69
C LEU A 259 9.71 -10.82 15.42
N GLN A 260 9.56 -12.15 15.31
CA GLN A 260 9.87 -12.86 14.06
C GLN A 260 9.06 -12.36 12.86
N LYS A 261 7.84 -11.84 13.07
CA LYS A 261 7.02 -11.28 11.98
C LYS A 261 7.60 -10.01 11.39
N THR A 262 8.49 -9.31 12.10
CA THR A 262 9.14 -8.07 11.65
C THR A 262 10.13 -8.31 10.50
N ALA A 263 10.55 -9.55 10.25
CA ALA A 263 11.40 -9.91 9.12
C ALA A 263 10.74 -9.60 7.76
N THR A 264 9.40 -9.67 7.72
CA THR A 264 8.61 -9.38 6.52
C THR A 264 8.08 -7.95 6.58
N GLN A 265 8.33 -7.18 5.52
CA GLN A 265 7.77 -5.85 5.35
C GLN A 265 6.32 -5.94 4.82
N GLY A 266 5.44 -5.08 5.33
CA GLY A 266 4.06 -4.99 4.85
C GLY A 266 3.05 -4.58 5.91
N PHE A 267 1.82 -4.29 5.47
CA PHE A 267 0.71 -3.96 6.36
C PHE A 267 0.43 -5.08 7.36
N SER A 268 0.15 -6.32 6.89
CA SER A 268 -0.25 -7.40 7.78
C SER A 268 0.79 -7.76 8.85
N PRO A 269 2.09 -7.88 8.52
CA PRO A 269 3.13 -8.08 9.53
C PRO A 269 3.23 -6.92 10.53
N THR A 270 3.22 -5.67 10.05
CA THR A 270 3.32 -4.49 10.92
C THR A 270 2.14 -4.39 11.87
N ASN A 271 0.92 -4.56 11.36
CA ASN A 271 -0.30 -4.54 12.14
C ASN A 271 -0.31 -5.66 13.20
N TYR A 272 0.12 -6.87 12.82
CA TYR A 272 0.25 -7.99 13.76
C TYR A 272 1.23 -7.68 14.88
N VAL A 273 2.40 -7.11 14.56
CA VAL A 273 3.43 -6.80 15.54
C VAL A 273 2.92 -5.78 16.56
N PHE A 274 2.41 -4.63 16.12
CA PHE A 274 1.97 -3.60 17.07
C PHE A 274 0.76 -4.04 17.89
N LYS A 275 -0.21 -4.73 17.29
CA LYS A 275 -1.35 -5.31 18.01
C LYS A 275 -0.91 -6.25 19.14
N ASN A 276 0.11 -7.07 18.91
CA ASN A 276 0.59 -8.01 19.93
C ASN A 276 1.63 -7.41 20.89
N LEU A 277 2.33 -6.34 20.50
CA LEU A 277 3.14 -5.55 21.43
C LEU A 277 2.27 -4.81 22.45
N VAL A 278 1.07 -4.35 22.05
CA VAL A 278 0.07 -3.83 22.99
C VAL A 278 -0.27 -4.89 24.04
N LYS A 279 -0.66 -6.10 23.60
CA LYS A 279 -0.98 -7.22 24.50
C LYS A 279 0.18 -7.60 25.41
N TYR A 280 1.41 -7.59 24.87
CA TYR A 280 2.62 -7.88 25.64
C TYR A 280 2.75 -6.96 26.85
N TYR A 281 2.66 -5.65 26.65
CA TYR A 281 2.80 -4.69 27.74
C TYR A 281 1.57 -4.62 28.64
N GLU A 282 0.36 -4.87 28.12
CA GLU A 282 -0.83 -5.06 28.96
C GLU A 282 -0.63 -6.22 29.95
N LYS A 283 -0.08 -7.35 29.48
CA LYS A 283 0.22 -8.49 30.34
C LYS A 283 1.31 -8.20 31.39
N ILE A 284 2.38 -7.48 31.01
CA ILE A 284 3.39 -7.03 31.98
C ILE A 284 2.76 -6.17 33.07
N LYS A 285 1.89 -5.23 32.68
CA LYS A 285 1.20 -4.35 33.62
C LYS A 285 0.34 -5.14 34.60
N GLU A 286 -0.39 -6.15 34.14
CA GLU A 286 -1.25 -6.99 34.98
C GLU A 286 -0.46 -7.79 36.03
N GLU A 287 0.75 -8.26 35.71
CA GLU A 287 1.58 -9.03 36.67
C GLU A 287 2.43 -8.16 37.60
N THR A 288 2.54 -6.85 37.33
CA THR A 288 3.31 -5.89 38.17
C THR A 288 2.43 -5.19 39.21
N ASN A 289 1.10 -5.29 39.09
CA ASN A 289 0.12 -4.79 40.07
C ASN A 289 -0.37 -5.91 40.97
#